data_AF-K0Q6S6-F1
#
_entry.id   AF-K0Q6S6-F1
#
_cell.length_a   1.000
_cell.length_b   1.000
_cell.length_c   1.000
_cell.angle_alpha   90.00
_cell.angle_beta   90.00
_cell.angle_gamma   90.00
#
_symmetry.space_group_name_H-M   'P 1'
#
loop_
_entity.id
_entity.type
_entity.pdbx_description
1 polymer ?
#
loop_
_entity_poly.entity_id
_entity_poly.type
_entity_poly.pdbx_seq_one_letter_code
_entity_poly.pdbx_strand_id
1 'polypeptide(L)'
;MAARMKVPSVVFHTRVRDEAMDGSNPYRWEKKSSSDFFDHKRVLLFALPGAFTPTCSTFQVPDFEKFYDRFREIGIDEIYCLAVNDAFVMNAWGKSLGLEKVKLIPDGSGEFTRKMGMLVAKDNIGFGMRSWRYAAVIDDGTIEQLFEEEGCSDNCEEDPYGASSPQNIFERLKRAAEA
;
A
#
# COMPACT_ATOMS: atom_id res chain seq x y z
N MET A 1 16.45 11.58 20.20
CA MET A 1 15.12 11.14 19.74
C MET A 1 15.08 11.33 18.24
N ALA A 2 15.08 10.27 17.45
CA ALA A 2 14.88 10.40 16.01
C ALA A 2 13.53 11.10 15.77
N ALA A 3 13.48 12.10 14.89
CA ALA A 3 12.24 12.75 14.54
C ALA A 3 11.27 11.69 14.00
N ARG A 4 10.15 11.47 14.68
CA ARG A 4 9.12 10.55 14.22
C ARG A 4 8.49 11.14 12.97
N MET A 5 8.75 10.53 11.80
CA MET A 5 8.23 11.02 10.52
C MET A 5 6.73 10.74 10.45
N LYS A 6 5.93 11.78 10.20
CA LYS A 6 4.50 11.61 9.91
C LYS A 6 4.31 11.23 8.44
N VAL A 7 3.24 10.50 8.16
CA VAL A 7 2.82 10.26 6.78
C VAL A 7 2.45 11.58 6.09
N PRO A 8 2.68 11.69 4.78
CA PRO A 8 2.30 12.87 4.01
C PRO A 8 0.80 13.18 4.11
N SER A 9 0.47 14.46 4.34
CA SER A 9 -0.89 14.95 4.18
C SER A 9 -1.21 15.13 2.68
N VAL A 10 -2.14 14.31 2.19
CA VAL A 10 -2.61 14.29 0.78
C VAL A 10 -4.08 13.92 0.72
N VAL A 11 -4.69 14.10 -0.46
CA VAL A 11 -6.07 13.66 -0.76
C VAL A 11 -6.06 12.66 -1.92
N PHE A 12 -6.52 11.45 -1.64
CA PHE A 12 -6.75 10.40 -2.62
C PHE A 12 -8.13 10.55 -3.26
N HIS A 13 -8.18 10.40 -4.58
CA HIS A 13 -9.41 10.38 -5.35
C HIS A 13 -9.85 8.93 -5.54
N THR A 14 -10.74 8.47 -4.66
CA THR A 14 -11.16 7.07 -4.59
C THR A 14 -12.50 6.86 -5.28
N ARG A 15 -12.78 5.60 -5.64
CA ARG A 15 -14.10 5.16 -6.10
C ARG A 15 -14.59 4.08 -5.15
N VAL A 16 -15.62 4.37 -4.38
CA VAL A 16 -16.16 3.46 -3.36
C VAL A 16 -17.43 2.83 -3.89
N ARG A 17 -17.56 1.50 -3.72
CA ARG A 17 -18.76 0.78 -4.12
C ARG A 17 -19.92 1.22 -3.23
N ASP A 18 -21.05 1.57 -3.83
CA ASP A 18 -22.25 1.97 -3.14
C ASP A 18 -23.37 1.00 -3.49
N GLU A 19 -23.76 0.16 -2.52
CA GLU A 19 -24.76 -0.89 -2.73
C GLU A 19 -26.19 -0.33 -2.86
N ALA A 20 -26.41 0.93 -2.47
CA ALA A 20 -27.69 1.60 -2.66
C ALA A 20 -27.87 2.11 -4.10
N MET A 21 -26.81 2.14 -4.92
CA MET A 21 -26.89 2.53 -6.32
C MET A 21 -27.28 1.34 -7.20
N ASP A 22 -28.31 1.54 -8.02
CA ASP A 22 -28.71 0.59 -9.06
C ASP A 22 -27.87 0.74 -10.34
N GLY A 23 -27.85 -0.31 -11.17
CA GLY A 23 -27.21 -0.29 -12.48
C GLY A 23 -25.80 -0.90 -12.55
N SER A 24 -25.17 -0.76 -13.72
CA SER A 24 -23.94 -1.46 -14.10
C SER A 24 -22.65 -0.88 -13.48
N ASN A 25 -22.72 0.30 -12.85
CA ASN A 25 -21.57 0.98 -12.26
C ASN A 25 -21.89 1.55 -10.86
N PRO A 26 -22.03 0.69 -9.83
CA PRO A 26 -22.41 1.09 -8.48
C PRO A 26 -21.21 1.64 -7.69
N TYR A 27 -20.52 2.64 -8.24
CA TYR A 27 -19.36 3.27 -7.63
C TYR A 27 -19.49 4.78 -7.66
N ARG A 28 -19.34 5.42 -6.50
CA ARG A 28 -19.31 6.87 -6.38
C ARG A 28 -17.89 7.40 -6.16
N TRP A 29 -17.67 8.63 -6.60
CA TRP A 29 -16.45 9.37 -6.29
C TRP A 29 -16.43 9.76 -4.82
N GLU A 30 -15.29 9.56 -4.18
CA GLU A 30 -15.07 9.97 -2.80
C GLU A 30 -13.63 10.45 -2.62
N LYS A 31 -13.48 11.63 -2.04
CA LYS A 31 -12.17 12.15 -1.63
C LYS A 31 -11.87 11.60 -0.24
N LYS A 32 -10.74 10.93 -0.09
CA LYS A 32 -10.22 10.47 1.20
C LYS A 32 -8.86 11.08 1.46
N SER A 33 -8.71 11.74 2.58
CA SER A 33 -7.45 12.25 3.09
C SER A 33 -6.57 11.11 3.61
N SER A 34 -5.26 11.37 3.78
CA SER A 34 -4.37 10.45 4.50
C SER A 34 -4.88 10.15 5.92
N SER A 35 -5.45 11.13 6.61
CA SER A 35 -6.02 10.96 7.95
C SER A 35 -7.16 9.93 7.99
N ASP A 36 -7.99 9.85 6.94
CA ASP A 36 -9.08 8.86 6.86
C ASP A 36 -8.55 7.40 6.89
N PHE A 37 -7.31 7.21 6.42
CA PHE A 37 -6.64 5.92 6.40
C PHE A 37 -5.80 5.67 7.67
N PHE A 38 -5.07 6.67 8.17
CA PHE A 38 -3.97 6.45 9.12
C PHE A 38 -4.18 7.01 10.52
N ASP A 39 -5.17 7.89 10.75
CA ASP A 39 -5.41 8.44 12.09
C ASP A 39 -6.20 7.45 12.96
N HIS A 40 -5.91 7.45 14.26
CA HIS A 40 -6.56 6.65 15.31
C HIS A 40 -6.53 5.13 15.07
N LYS A 41 -5.54 4.67 14.30
CA LYS A 41 -5.32 3.27 13.95
C LYS A 41 -3.84 2.99 13.87
N ARG A 42 -3.47 1.73 14.09
CA ARG A 42 -2.15 1.21 13.75
C ARG A 42 -2.22 0.42 12.45
N VAL A 43 -1.68 0.96 11.38
CA VAL A 43 -1.88 0.48 10.01
C VAL A 43 -0.60 -0.15 9.45
N LEU A 44 -0.76 -1.22 8.69
CA LEU A 44 0.29 -1.74 7.81
C LEU A 44 0.01 -1.30 6.37
N LEU A 45 0.78 -0.33 5.90
CA LEU A 45 0.78 0.09 4.50
C LEU A 45 1.85 -0.72 3.75
N PHE A 46 1.52 -1.27 2.59
CA PHE A 46 2.53 -1.72 1.64
C PHE A 46 2.28 -1.09 0.27
N ALA A 47 3.35 -0.67 -0.39
CA ALA A 47 3.29 -0.03 -1.69
C ALA A 47 4.07 -0.84 -2.73
N LEU A 48 3.64 -0.74 -3.98
CA LEU A 48 4.18 -1.54 -5.06
C LEU A 48 4.20 -0.81 -6.40
N PRO A 49 5.00 -1.29 -7.38
CA PRO A 49 5.19 -0.60 -8.66
C PRO A 49 3.91 -0.40 -9.47
N GLY A 50 2.98 -1.35 -9.46
CA GLY A 50 1.72 -1.18 -10.19
C GLY A 50 0.81 -2.39 -10.14
N ALA A 51 -0.48 -2.14 -10.33
CA ALA A 51 -1.50 -3.16 -10.49
C ALA A 51 -1.23 -4.06 -11.72
N PHE A 52 -1.71 -5.31 -11.66
CA PHE A 52 -1.58 -6.33 -12.73
C PHE A 52 -0.16 -6.77 -13.10
N THR A 53 0.89 -6.29 -12.42
CA THR A 53 2.27 -6.76 -12.68
C THR A 53 2.53 -8.11 -11.99
N PRO A 54 3.47 -8.94 -12.50
CA PRO A 54 3.61 -10.34 -12.08
C PRO A 54 3.85 -10.53 -10.59
N THR A 55 4.89 -9.91 -10.02
CA THR A 55 5.27 -10.07 -8.60
C THR A 55 4.17 -9.58 -7.66
N CYS A 56 3.57 -8.43 -7.99
CA CYS A 56 2.51 -7.80 -7.21
C CYS A 56 1.25 -8.67 -7.15
N SER A 57 0.84 -9.24 -8.29
CA SER A 57 -0.42 -9.98 -8.44
C SER A 57 -0.31 -11.45 -8.03
N THR A 58 0.89 -12.04 -8.14
CA THR A 58 1.10 -13.47 -7.86
C THR A 58 1.48 -13.71 -6.41
N PHE A 59 2.26 -12.80 -5.81
CA PHE A 59 2.85 -13.02 -4.48
C PHE A 59 2.43 -11.95 -3.49
N GLN A 60 2.76 -10.69 -3.73
CA GLN A 60 2.70 -9.66 -2.69
C GLN A 60 1.29 -9.46 -2.12
N VAL A 61 0.33 -9.01 -2.95
CA VAL A 61 -1.03 -8.75 -2.46
C VAL A 61 -1.70 -10.02 -1.93
N PRO A 62 -1.66 -11.19 -2.62
CA PRO A 62 -2.24 -12.41 -2.09
C PRO A 62 -1.65 -12.87 -0.76
N ASP A 63 -0.36 -12.66 -0.50
CA ASP A 63 0.24 -13.05 0.77
C ASP A 63 -0.14 -12.12 1.91
N PHE A 64 -0.26 -10.81 1.67
CA PHE A 64 -0.83 -9.89 2.67
C PHE A 64 -2.29 -10.21 2.99
N GLU A 65 -3.09 -10.61 2.00
CA GLU A 65 -4.47 -11.06 2.20
C GLU A 65 -4.53 -12.29 3.13
N LYS A 66 -3.66 -13.29 2.91
CA LYS A 66 -3.57 -14.48 3.77
C LYS A 66 -3.08 -14.16 5.19
N PHE A 67 -2.15 -13.21 5.33
CA PHE A 67 -1.58 -12.82 6.62
C PHE A 67 -2.45 -11.81 7.38
N TYR A 68 -3.52 -11.30 6.78
CA TYR A 68 -4.33 -10.22 7.34
C TYR A 68 -4.73 -10.47 8.80
N ASP A 69 -5.35 -11.62 9.10
CA ASP A 69 -5.83 -11.92 10.45
C ASP A 69 -4.68 -12.06 11.45
N ARG A 70 -3.53 -12.60 11.02
CA ARG A 70 -2.33 -12.71 11.88
C ARG A 70 -1.80 -11.34 12.26
N PHE A 71 -1.80 -10.38 11.33
CA PHE A 71 -1.45 -9.00 11.64
C PHE A 71 -2.47 -8.35 12.58
N ARG A 72 -3.77 -8.64 12.40
CA ARG A 72 -4.82 -8.18 13.33
C ARG A 72 -4.59 -8.69 14.76
N GLU A 73 -4.22 -9.96 14.92
CA GLU A 73 -3.91 -10.57 16.23
C GLU A 73 -2.76 -9.87 16.97
N ILE A 74 -1.82 -9.25 16.26
CA ILE A 74 -0.68 -8.53 16.86
C ILE A 74 -0.87 -7.00 16.88
N GLY A 75 -2.12 -6.53 16.76
CA GLY A 75 -2.47 -5.13 16.96
C GLY A 75 -2.24 -4.22 15.74
N ILE A 76 -2.21 -4.75 14.52
CA ILE A 76 -2.43 -3.94 13.31
C ILE A 76 -3.93 -3.86 13.08
N ASP A 77 -4.49 -2.67 12.88
CA ASP A 77 -5.91 -2.40 12.65
C ASP A 77 -6.38 -2.69 11.24
N GLU A 78 -5.59 -2.27 10.26
CA GLU A 78 -5.93 -2.32 8.84
C GLU A 78 -4.67 -2.55 8.02
N ILE A 79 -4.83 -3.22 6.88
CA ILE A 79 -3.77 -3.37 5.88
C ILE A 79 -4.20 -2.69 4.59
N TYR A 80 -3.37 -1.76 4.12
CA TYR A 80 -3.59 -1.06 2.86
C TYR A 80 -2.50 -1.37 1.84
N CYS A 81 -2.92 -1.66 0.62
CA CYS A 81 -2.06 -1.70 -0.55
C CYS A 81 -2.14 -0.37 -1.30
N LEU A 82 -1.01 0.27 -1.57
CA LEU A 82 -0.93 1.51 -2.35
C LEU A 82 -0.18 1.29 -3.66
N ALA A 83 -0.68 1.88 -4.73
CA ALA A 83 0.04 1.93 -6.00
C ALA A 83 -0.23 3.25 -6.71
N VAL A 84 0.72 3.66 -7.56
CA VAL A 84 0.54 4.81 -8.46
C VAL A 84 -0.34 4.38 -9.63
N ASN A 85 -1.61 4.13 -9.35
CA ASN A 85 -2.65 3.77 -10.32
C ASN A 85 -3.94 4.51 -9.93
N ASP A 86 -4.78 4.81 -10.90
CA ASP A 86 -6.08 5.42 -10.64
C ASP A 86 -7.06 4.42 -10.01
N ALA A 87 -8.17 4.95 -9.46
CA ALA A 87 -9.17 4.17 -8.75
C ALA A 87 -9.91 3.15 -9.63
N PHE A 88 -9.99 3.34 -10.95
CA PHE A 88 -10.63 2.37 -11.83
C PHE A 88 -9.77 1.11 -11.93
N VAL A 89 -8.48 1.30 -12.20
CA VAL A 89 -7.50 0.22 -12.29
C VAL A 89 -7.41 -0.52 -10.96
N MET A 90 -7.26 0.22 -9.84
CA MET A 90 -7.16 -0.41 -8.52
C MET A 90 -8.41 -1.23 -8.16
N ASN A 91 -9.62 -0.70 -8.42
CA ASN A 91 -10.85 -1.46 -8.13
C ASN A 91 -11.00 -2.71 -9.01
N ALA A 92 -10.72 -2.60 -10.31
CA ALA A 92 -10.77 -3.74 -11.22
C ALA A 92 -9.76 -4.81 -10.82
N TRP A 93 -8.56 -4.39 -10.41
CA TRP A 93 -7.51 -5.28 -9.97
C TRP A 93 -7.85 -6.00 -8.66
N GLY A 94 -8.31 -5.28 -7.64
CA GLY A 94 -8.74 -5.88 -6.37
C GLY A 94 -9.85 -6.91 -6.57
N LYS A 95 -10.81 -6.62 -7.46
CA LYS A 95 -11.85 -7.59 -7.86
C LYS A 95 -11.26 -8.81 -8.57
N SER A 96 -10.29 -8.62 -9.47
CA SER A 96 -9.65 -9.73 -10.19
C SER A 96 -8.86 -10.66 -9.28
N LEU A 97 -8.32 -10.13 -8.18
CA LEU A 97 -7.61 -10.89 -7.16
C LEU A 97 -8.55 -11.53 -6.11
N GLY A 98 -9.84 -11.17 -6.10
CA GLY A 98 -10.79 -11.64 -5.10
C GLY A 98 -10.47 -11.14 -3.69
N LEU A 99 -9.98 -9.91 -3.54
CA LEU A 99 -9.66 -9.35 -2.22
C LEU A 99 -10.93 -9.15 -1.39
N GLU A 100 -10.86 -9.56 -0.13
CA GLU A 100 -11.93 -9.42 0.85
C GLU A 100 -11.51 -8.53 2.02
N LYS A 101 -10.22 -8.55 2.39
CA LYS A 101 -9.70 -7.92 3.61
C LYS A 101 -8.76 -6.75 3.33
N VAL A 102 -7.73 -6.95 2.51
CA VAL A 102 -6.78 -5.90 2.13
C VAL A 102 -7.50 -4.85 1.30
N LYS A 103 -7.36 -3.59 1.70
CA LYS A 103 -7.98 -2.44 1.03
C LYS A 103 -6.96 -1.74 0.13
N LEU A 104 -7.43 -1.18 -0.98
CA LEU A 104 -6.58 -0.56 -1.98
C LEU A 104 -6.66 0.97 -1.92
N ILE A 105 -5.50 1.64 -1.98
CA ILE A 105 -5.36 3.10 -2.05
C ILE A 105 -4.85 3.48 -3.45
N PRO A 106 -5.66 4.19 -4.25
CA PRO A 106 -5.26 4.66 -5.58
C PRO A 106 -4.50 5.98 -5.47
N ASP A 107 -3.17 5.94 -5.36
CA ASP A 107 -2.31 7.13 -5.44
C ASP A 107 -2.10 7.55 -6.90
N GLY A 108 -3.20 7.79 -7.62
CA GLY A 108 -3.17 7.93 -9.09
C GLY A 108 -2.33 9.10 -9.61
N SER A 109 -2.06 10.12 -8.79
CA SER A 109 -1.16 11.23 -9.12
C SER A 109 0.26 11.06 -8.56
N GLY A 110 0.52 9.97 -7.82
CA GLY A 110 1.80 9.69 -7.17
C GLY A 110 2.16 10.69 -6.07
N GLU A 111 1.20 11.47 -5.55
CA GLU A 111 1.49 12.56 -4.63
C GLU A 111 1.97 12.04 -3.28
N PHE A 112 1.30 10.99 -2.76
CA PHE A 112 1.71 10.36 -1.51
C PHE A 112 3.08 9.73 -1.67
N THR A 113 3.25 8.92 -2.72
CA THR A 113 4.48 8.21 -3.05
C THR A 113 5.66 9.17 -3.20
N ARG A 114 5.47 10.30 -3.89
CA ARG A 114 6.49 11.35 -4.05
C ARG A 114 6.88 11.97 -2.71
N LYS A 115 5.90 12.31 -1.87
CA LYS A 115 6.15 12.92 -0.55
C LYS A 115 6.75 11.92 0.45
N MET A 116 6.54 10.62 0.25
CA MET A 116 7.24 9.54 0.97
C MET A 116 8.70 9.36 0.52
N GLY A 117 9.13 10.01 -0.57
CA GLY A 117 10.45 9.81 -1.16
C GLY A 117 10.60 8.50 -1.93
N MET A 118 9.48 7.86 -2.30
CA MET A 118 9.43 6.51 -2.89
C MET A 118 8.99 6.53 -4.36
N LEU A 119 8.99 7.69 -5.02
CA LEU A 119 8.58 7.79 -6.42
C LEU A 119 9.81 7.65 -7.32
N VAL A 120 9.83 6.61 -8.15
CA VAL A 120 10.93 6.30 -9.07
C VAL A 120 10.42 6.22 -10.51
N ALA A 121 11.28 6.54 -11.47
CA ALA A 121 11.04 6.28 -12.87
C ALA A 121 11.20 4.78 -13.17
N LYS A 122 10.28 4.22 -13.95
CA LYS A 122 10.37 2.85 -14.50
C LYS A 122 10.14 2.88 -16.01
N ASP A 123 10.80 3.82 -16.68
CA ASP A 123 10.72 4.03 -18.13
C ASP A 123 11.37 2.88 -18.91
N ASN A 124 12.36 2.21 -18.32
CA ASN A 124 12.99 1.00 -18.84
C ASN A 124 11.98 -0.12 -19.18
N ILE A 125 10.81 -0.13 -18.55
CA ILE A 125 9.70 -1.05 -18.83
C ILE A 125 8.40 -0.33 -19.23
N GLY A 126 8.47 0.96 -19.57
CA GLY A 126 7.35 1.75 -20.09
C GLY A 126 6.28 2.11 -19.04
N PHE A 127 6.63 2.11 -17.75
CA PHE A 127 5.66 2.38 -16.69
C PHE A 127 5.56 3.86 -16.31
N GLY A 128 6.54 4.71 -16.67
CA GLY A 128 6.62 6.07 -16.15
C GLY A 128 6.95 6.10 -14.65
N MET A 129 6.50 7.14 -13.95
CA MET A 129 6.71 7.27 -12.50
C MET A 129 5.84 6.30 -11.71
N ARG A 130 6.44 5.49 -10.84
CA ARG A 130 5.77 4.50 -9.99
C ARG A 130 6.31 4.50 -8.57
N SER A 131 5.60 3.81 -7.68
CA SER A 131 6.11 3.57 -6.33
C SER A 131 7.24 2.56 -6.37
N TRP A 132 8.31 2.87 -5.66
CA TRP A 132 9.24 1.86 -5.16
C TRP A 132 8.49 0.89 -4.25
N ARG A 133 8.97 -0.34 -4.14
CA ARG A 133 8.36 -1.35 -3.28
C ARG A 133 8.82 -1.13 -1.85
N TYR A 134 7.87 -0.93 -0.94
CA TYR A 134 8.14 -0.80 0.49
C TYR A 134 6.92 -1.20 1.31
N ALA A 135 7.12 -1.38 2.61
CA ALA A 135 6.04 -1.38 3.59
C ALA A 135 6.35 -0.45 4.76
N ALA A 136 5.32 0.03 5.44
CA ALA A 136 5.43 0.89 6.60
C ALA A 136 4.39 0.50 7.65
N VAL A 137 4.84 0.43 8.90
CA VAL A 137 3.94 0.36 10.05
C VAL A 137 3.73 1.77 10.55
N ILE A 138 2.47 2.19 10.60
CA ILE A 138 2.05 3.57 10.86
C ILE A 138 1.11 3.55 12.06
N ASP A 139 1.45 4.25 13.13
CA ASP A 139 0.62 4.41 14.32
C ASP A 139 0.15 5.86 14.44
N ASP A 140 -1.17 6.08 14.34
CA ASP A 140 -1.80 7.41 14.41
C ASP A 140 -1.11 8.44 13.49
N GLY A 141 -1.00 8.08 12.21
CA GLY A 141 -0.35 8.87 11.17
C GLY A 141 1.18 9.00 11.31
N THR A 142 1.81 8.30 12.26
CA THR A 142 3.25 8.37 12.52
C THR A 142 3.93 7.08 12.07
N ILE A 143 4.97 7.16 11.24
CA ILE A 143 5.72 5.99 10.76
C ILE A 143 6.57 5.44 11.91
N GLU A 144 6.24 4.23 12.37
CA GLU A 144 7.00 3.50 13.39
C GLU A 144 8.20 2.77 12.78
N GLN A 145 7.97 2.10 11.66
CA GLN A 145 8.96 1.27 10.97
C GLN A 145 8.76 1.36 9.46
N LEU A 146 9.87 1.39 8.71
CA LEU A 146 9.91 1.36 7.26
C LEU A 146 10.68 0.12 6.80
N PHE A 147 10.12 -0.59 5.83
CA PHE A 147 10.62 -1.81 5.21
C PHE A 147 10.77 -1.57 3.72
N GLU A 148 11.79 -0.79 3.37
CA GLU A 148 12.13 -0.47 1.98
C GLU A 148 12.92 -1.62 1.36
N GLU A 149 12.63 -1.96 0.11
CA GLU A 149 13.50 -2.88 -0.63
C GLU A 149 14.82 -2.20 -1.02
N GLU A 150 15.91 -2.97 -1.08
CA GLU A 150 17.23 -2.45 -1.47
C GLU A 150 17.27 -2.01 -2.94
N GLY A 151 18.10 -1.02 -3.25
CA GLY A 151 18.31 -0.59 -4.64
C GLY A 151 17.28 0.41 -5.18
N CYS A 152 16.59 1.13 -4.30
CA CYS A 152 15.66 2.21 -4.67
C CYS A 152 16.34 3.23 -5.61
N SER A 153 15.98 3.17 -6.89
CA SER A 153 16.57 3.98 -7.94
C SER A 153 15.69 3.99 -9.19
N ASP A 154 15.85 5.04 -9.99
CA ASP A 154 15.23 5.13 -11.30
C ASP A 154 15.73 4.02 -12.22
N ASN A 155 14.81 3.41 -12.97
CA ASN A 155 15.08 2.38 -13.95
C ASN A 155 15.84 1.16 -13.40
N CYS A 156 15.70 0.87 -12.10
CA CYS A 156 16.21 -0.36 -11.51
C CYS A 156 15.71 -1.58 -12.31
N GLU A 157 16.65 -2.43 -12.74
CA GLU A 157 16.40 -3.63 -13.54
C GLU A 157 15.83 -4.77 -12.71
N GLU A 158 16.14 -4.78 -11.41
CA GLU A 158 15.69 -5.78 -10.46
C GLU A 158 14.26 -5.50 -9.97
N ASP A 159 13.58 -6.55 -9.53
CA ASP A 159 12.27 -6.47 -8.89
C ASP A 159 12.33 -7.07 -7.47
N PRO A 160 13.03 -6.40 -6.54
CA PRO A 160 13.26 -6.95 -5.21
C PRO A 160 11.96 -7.11 -4.44
N TYR A 161 11.86 -8.21 -3.70
CA TYR A 161 10.75 -8.51 -2.80
C TYR A 161 11.21 -9.42 -1.67
N GLY A 162 11.64 -8.81 -0.56
CA GLY A 162 12.10 -9.51 0.62
C GLY A 162 11.86 -8.71 1.89
N ALA A 163 12.40 -7.49 1.94
CA ALA A 163 12.28 -6.60 3.10
C ALA A 163 10.82 -6.27 3.41
N SER A 164 10.02 -6.01 2.36
CA SER A 164 8.60 -5.65 2.42
C SER A 164 7.65 -6.85 2.37
N SER A 165 8.15 -8.09 2.47
CA SER A 165 7.30 -9.29 2.51
C SER A 165 6.52 -9.38 3.84
N PRO A 166 5.26 -9.87 3.83
CA PRO A 166 4.47 -10.00 5.05
C PRO A 166 5.12 -10.94 6.07
N GLN A 167 5.83 -11.98 5.62
CA GLN A 167 6.55 -12.90 6.49
C GLN A 167 7.67 -12.18 7.25
N ASN A 168 8.52 -11.41 6.55
CA ASN A 168 9.60 -10.66 7.19
C ASN A 168 9.06 -9.61 8.16
N ILE A 169 8.04 -8.86 7.76
CA ILE A 169 7.42 -7.83 8.59
C ILE A 169 6.82 -8.47 9.85
N PHE A 170 6.05 -9.55 9.68
CA PHE A 170 5.40 -10.24 10.79
C PHE A 170 6.42 -10.74 11.82
N GLU A 171 7.50 -11.38 11.38
CA GLU A 171 8.57 -11.85 12.26
C GLU A 171 9.30 -10.70 12.98
N ARG A 172 9.53 -9.58 12.29
CA ARG A 172 10.15 -8.40 12.90
C ARG A 172 9.26 -7.77 13.97
N LEU A 173 7.96 -7.65 13.72
CA LEU A 173 7.01 -7.17 14.72
C LEU A 173 6.90 -8.14 15.90
N LYS A 174 6.92 -9.46 15.61
CA LYS A 174 7.13 -10.57 16.54
C LYS A 174 8.18 -10.25 17.60
N ARG A 175 9.41 -10.13 17.09
CA ARG A 175 10.62 -9.94 17.90
C ARG A 175 10.64 -8.60 18.63
N ALA A 176 10.12 -7.54 18.02
CA ALA A 176 10.08 -6.22 18.65
C ALA A 176 9.11 -6.14 19.84
N ALA A 177 8.05 -6.95 19.86
CA ALA A 177 7.12 -7.03 20.98
C ALA A 177 7.64 -7.90 22.15
N GLU A 178 8.58 -8.81 21.86
CA GLU A 178 9.21 -9.70 22.85
C GLU A 178 10.47 -9.10 23.50
N ALA A 179 10.99 -7.99 22.96
CA ALA A 179 12.21 -7.30 23.40
C ALA A 179 11.91 -6.12 24.33
#